data_AF-A0A1F8NHW8-F1
#
_entry.id   AF-A0A1F8NHW8-F1
#
_cell.length_a   1.000
_cell.length_b   1.000
_cell.length_c   1.000
_cell.angle_alpha   90.00
_cell.angle_beta   90.00
_cell.angle_gamma   90.00
#
_symmetry.space_group_name_H-M   'P 1'
#
loop_
_entity.id
_entity.type
_entity.pdbx_description
1 polymer ?
#
loop_
_entity_poly.entity_id
_entity_poly.type
_entity_poly.pdbx_seq_one_letter_code
_entity_poly.pdbx_strand_id
1 'polypeptide(L)'
;MREETGPRKPRGVIRRIAFVASGLVPLLSFCGGAPDVMLIIYTAFVAAWLFRPRLQDLAGRLAWPLAPTLLALTLASGLLTESLAWLGSYLAQDPEPALLHPQLLVDLILSPGIYAGWALAWLAAFRLYRYSLADVFVVQGIYGVFIEQQGAVFLQGLRSLPVGLLLWVYVFLVYGSAMGLAYLPVAHPMASPERRRGWARLPLALAAGLLGTILSSLVWMALLHVLGVTIPARRPIWEAPLL
;
A
#
# COMPACT_ATOMS: atom_id res chain seq x y z
N MET A 1 -4.78 11.97 -54.12
CA MET A 1 -3.77 11.46 -53.18
C MET A 1 -4.51 11.05 -51.91
N ARG A 2 -4.76 9.76 -51.71
CA ARG A 2 -5.48 9.25 -50.53
C ARG A 2 -4.45 9.03 -49.42
N GLU A 3 -4.63 9.70 -48.28
CA GLU A 3 -3.86 9.40 -47.07
C GLU A 3 -4.25 8.02 -46.55
N GLU A 4 -3.27 7.11 -46.55
CA GLU A 4 -3.37 5.81 -45.89
C GLU A 4 -3.45 6.00 -44.37
N THR A 5 -4.64 5.77 -43.83
CA THR A 5 -4.87 5.58 -42.40
C THR A 5 -4.31 4.22 -41.96
N GLY A 6 -2.99 4.15 -41.82
CA GLY A 6 -2.34 2.98 -41.22
C GLY A 6 -2.86 2.71 -39.79
N PRO A 7 -3.07 1.45 -39.39
CA PRO A 7 -3.63 1.12 -38.08
C PRO A 7 -2.71 1.62 -36.96
N ARG A 8 -3.26 2.50 -36.10
CA ARG A 8 -2.58 3.00 -34.89
C ARG A 8 -2.20 1.81 -33.98
N LYS A 9 -0.92 1.74 -33.64
CA LYS A 9 -0.16 0.59 -33.11
C LYS A 9 -0.78 -0.19 -31.91
N PRO A 10 -0.64 -1.53 -31.86
CA PRO A 10 -1.11 -2.43 -30.79
C PRO A 10 -0.35 -2.36 -29.45
N ARG A 11 0.64 -1.46 -29.30
CA ARG A 11 1.53 -1.40 -28.11
C ARG A 11 0.80 -1.10 -26.80
N GLY A 12 -0.30 -0.35 -26.84
CA GLY A 12 -1.10 -0.06 -25.66
C GLY A 12 -1.85 -1.30 -25.13
N VAL A 13 -2.32 -2.14 -26.05
CA VAL A 13 -3.03 -3.38 -25.72
C VAL A 13 -2.08 -4.39 -25.10
N ILE A 14 -0.89 -4.60 -25.67
CA ILE A 14 0.11 -5.53 -25.14
C ILE A 14 0.53 -5.14 -23.71
N ARG A 15 0.81 -3.85 -23.46
CA ARG A 15 1.17 -3.37 -22.12
C ARG A 15 0.05 -3.60 -21.10
N ARG A 16 -1.21 -3.39 -21.50
CA ARG A 16 -2.35 -3.65 -20.64
C ARG A 16 -2.51 -5.14 -20.34
N ILE A 17 -2.38 -6.00 -21.35
CA ILE A 17 -2.44 -7.46 -21.16
C ILE A 17 -1.32 -7.90 -20.23
N ALA A 18 -0.08 -7.44 -20.44
CA ALA A 18 1.05 -7.77 -19.58
C ALA A 18 0.84 -7.34 -18.12
N PHE A 19 0.30 -6.15 -17.88
CA PHE A 19 -0.04 -5.67 -16.52
C PHE A 19 -1.17 -6.49 -15.88
N VAL A 20 -2.17 -6.90 -16.64
CA VAL A 20 -3.24 -7.75 -16.11
C VAL A 20 -2.71 -9.14 -15.79
N ALA A 21 -1.89 -9.71 -16.68
CA ALA A 21 -1.26 -11.00 -16.49
C ALA A 21 -0.29 -10.98 -15.30
N SER A 22 0.43 -9.87 -15.05
CA SER A 22 1.31 -9.76 -13.88
C SER A 22 0.52 -9.85 -12.56
N GLY A 23 -0.73 -9.40 -12.54
CA GLY A 23 -1.62 -9.58 -11.38
C GLY A 23 -1.96 -11.04 -11.06
N LEU A 24 -1.77 -11.98 -11.98
CA LEU A 24 -1.97 -13.41 -11.72
C LEU A 24 -0.71 -14.09 -11.17
N VAL A 25 0.46 -13.48 -11.31
CA VAL A 25 1.74 -14.05 -10.86
C VAL A 25 1.76 -14.37 -9.36
N PRO A 26 1.27 -13.49 -8.46
CA PRO A 26 1.18 -13.81 -7.04
C PRO A 26 0.39 -15.08 -6.75
N LEU A 27 -0.64 -15.40 -7.56
CA LEU A 27 -1.49 -16.57 -7.34
C LEU A 27 -0.76 -17.89 -7.59
N LEU A 28 0.37 -17.85 -8.30
CA LEU A 28 1.22 -19.02 -8.49
C LEU A 28 1.89 -19.46 -7.17
N SER A 29 2.00 -18.58 -6.17
CA SER A 29 2.55 -18.93 -4.85
C SER A 29 1.70 -20.00 -4.15
N PHE A 30 0.40 -20.07 -4.43
CA PHE A 30 -0.51 -21.09 -3.90
C PHE A 30 -0.29 -22.49 -4.46
N CYS A 31 0.47 -22.62 -5.55
CA CYS A 31 0.86 -23.92 -6.09
C CYS A 31 2.10 -24.50 -5.39
N GLY A 32 2.76 -23.74 -4.51
CA GLY A 32 3.95 -24.14 -3.76
C GLY A 32 3.64 -24.65 -2.34
N GLY A 33 4.67 -25.16 -1.64
CA GLY A 33 4.53 -25.71 -0.29
C GLY A 33 4.35 -24.69 0.83
N ALA A 34 4.69 -23.41 0.59
CA ALA A 34 4.49 -22.30 1.52
C ALA A 34 3.93 -21.09 0.74
N PRO A 35 2.62 -20.82 0.80
CA PRO A 35 2.02 -19.74 0.01
C PRO A 35 2.40 -18.38 0.59
N ASP A 36 3.02 -17.54 -0.25
CA ASP A 36 3.16 -16.12 0.04
C ASP A 36 1.84 -15.41 -0.27
N VAL A 37 1.13 -15.07 0.80
CA VAL A 37 -0.18 -14.43 0.74
C VAL A 37 -0.10 -12.90 0.69
N MET A 38 1.05 -12.29 0.97
CA MET A 38 1.17 -10.83 1.04
C MET A 38 1.01 -10.19 -0.33
N LEU A 39 1.54 -10.82 -1.39
CA LEU A 39 1.39 -10.35 -2.77
C LEU A 39 -0.04 -10.47 -3.33
N ILE A 40 -0.99 -11.06 -2.60
CA ILE A 40 -2.42 -10.99 -2.96
C ILE A 40 -2.87 -9.52 -3.04
N ILE A 41 -2.27 -8.61 -2.26
CA ILE A 41 -2.60 -7.19 -2.35
C ILE A 41 -2.28 -6.59 -3.72
N TYR A 42 -1.23 -7.07 -4.40
CA TYR A 42 -0.94 -6.66 -5.78
C TYR A 42 -1.98 -7.22 -6.75
N THR A 43 -2.44 -8.45 -6.55
CA THR A 43 -3.55 -9.05 -7.32
C THR A 43 -4.83 -8.21 -7.14
N ALA A 44 -5.16 -7.86 -5.90
CA ALA A 44 -6.30 -7.00 -5.57
C ALA A 44 -6.16 -5.63 -6.22
N PHE A 45 -4.96 -5.03 -6.22
CA PHE A 45 -4.69 -3.76 -6.89
C PHE A 45 -4.93 -3.85 -8.41
N VAL A 46 -4.44 -4.90 -9.08
CA VAL A 46 -4.65 -5.10 -10.51
C VAL A 46 -6.14 -5.29 -10.83
N ALA A 47 -6.86 -6.06 -10.01
CA ALA A 47 -8.31 -6.23 -10.14
C ALA A 47 -9.05 -4.90 -9.94
N ALA A 48 -8.71 -4.14 -8.90
CA ALA A 48 -9.28 -2.80 -8.65
C ALA A 48 -8.97 -1.85 -9.82
N TRP A 49 -7.77 -1.92 -10.40
CA TRP A 49 -7.42 -1.14 -11.58
C TRP A 49 -8.28 -1.50 -12.79
N LEU A 50 -8.59 -2.79 -12.99
CA LEU A 50 -9.50 -3.24 -14.05
C LEU A 50 -10.93 -2.74 -13.84
N PHE A 51 -11.42 -2.77 -12.60
CA PHE A 51 -12.77 -2.33 -12.24
C PHE A 51 -12.87 -0.86 -11.82
N ARG A 52 -11.80 -0.07 -12.03
CA ARG A 52 -11.71 1.31 -11.56
C ARG A 52 -12.90 2.22 -11.92
N PRO A 53 -13.55 2.15 -13.10
CA PRO A 53 -14.70 3.02 -13.37
C PRO A 53 -15.85 2.73 -12.40
N ARG A 54 -16.11 1.44 -12.11
CA ARG A 54 -17.14 1.04 -11.16
C ARG A 54 -16.82 1.45 -9.73
N LEU A 55 -15.55 1.35 -9.34
CA LEU A 55 -15.09 1.79 -8.02
C LEU A 55 -15.23 3.30 -7.85
N GLN A 56 -14.94 4.08 -8.90
CA GLN A 56 -15.10 5.53 -8.91
C GLN A 56 -16.57 5.94 -8.87
N ASP A 57 -17.43 5.24 -9.62
CA ASP A 57 -18.88 5.45 -9.57
C ASP A 57 -19.44 5.14 -8.18
N LEU A 58 -19.01 4.04 -7.56
CA LEU A 58 -19.43 3.65 -6.22
C LEU A 58 -18.99 4.70 -5.17
N ALA A 59 -17.74 5.15 -5.25
CA ALA A 59 -17.24 6.21 -4.37
C ALA A 59 -18.01 7.52 -4.57
N GLY A 60 -18.35 7.87 -5.81
CA GLY A 60 -19.17 9.04 -6.12
C GLY A 60 -20.60 8.96 -5.56
N ARG A 61 -21.19 7.76 -5.53
CA ARG A 61 -22.54 7.53 -4.96
C ARG A 61 -22.59 7.64 -3.45
N LEU A 62 -21.50 7.33 -2.76
CA LEU A 62 -21.45 7.44 -1.29
C LEU A 62 -21.57 8.89 -0.81
N ALA A 63 -21.31 9.87 -1.69
CA ALA A 63 -21.40 11.31 -1.44
C ALA A 63 -20.60 11.80 -0.21
N TRP A 64 -19.60 11.03 0.23
CA TRP A 64 -18.74 11.40 1.34
C TRP A 64 -17.71 12.46 0.92
N PRO A 65 -17.30 13.35 1.85
CA PRO A 65 -16.19 14.25 1.58
C PRO A 65 -14.91 13.47 1.24
N LEU A 66 -14.06 14.08 0.40
CA LEU A 66 -12.87 13.41 -0.14
C LEU A 66 -11.89 12.94 0.94
N ALA A 67 -11.69 13.76 1.99
CA ALA A 67 -10.76 13.48 3.07
C ALA A 67 -11.12 12.22 3.89
N PRO A 68 -12.33 12.11 4.49
CA PRO A 68 -12.73 10.90 5.21
C PRO A 68 -12.80 9.67 4.28
N THR A 69 -13.18 9.85 3.00
CA THR A 69 -13.17 8.75 2.03
C THR A 69 -11.76 8.20 1.81
N LEU A 70 -10.75 9.06 1.59
CA LEU A 70 -9.37 8.61 1.44
C LEU A 70 -8.86 7.97 2.73
N LEU A 71 -9.16 8.56 3.89
CA LEU A 71 -8.76 8.01 5.18
C LEU A 71 -9.33 6.59 5.37
N ALA A 72 -10.63 6.41 5.17
CA ALA A 72 -11.29 5.11 5.30
C ALA A 72 -10.71 4.07 4.32
N LEU A 73 -10.49 4.45 3.06
CA LEU A 73 -9.90 3.55 2.06
C LEU A 73 -8.44 3.20 2.37
N THR A 74 -7.67 4.14 2.90
CA THR A 74 -6.27 3.92 3.31
C THR A 74 -6.20 3.00 4.53
N LEU A 75 -7.06 3.22 5.53
CA LEU A 75 -7.19 2.33 6.69
C LEU A 75 -7.62 0.92 6.26
N ALA A 76 -8.65 0.80 5.41
CA ALA A 76 -9.12 -0.50 4.92
C ALA A 76 -8.03 -1.25 4.15
N SER A 77 -7.31 -0.57 3.25
CA SER A 77 -6.21 -1.19 2.52
C SER A 77 -5.02 -1.52 3.42
N GLY A 78 -4.75 -0.70 4.44
CA GLY A 78 -3.71 -0.95 5.42
C GLY A 78 -4.00 -2.16 6.28
N LEU A 79 -5.20 -2.23 6.87
CA LEU A 79 -5.65 -3.38 7.65
C LEU A 79 -5.66 -4.67 6.83
N LEU A 80 -5.99 -4.60 5.54
CA LEU A 80 -5.84 -5.73 4.63
C LEU A 80 -4.35 -6.14 4.48
N THR A 81 -3.45 -5.17 4.37
CA THR A 81 -1.99 -5.42 4.28
C THR A 81 -1.49 -6.15 5.54
N GLU A 82 -1.83 -5.65 6.72
CA GLU A 82 -1.46 -6.29 8.00
C GLU A 82 -2.07 -7.69 8.13
N SER A 83 -3.34 -7.86 7.76
CA SER A 83 -3.99 -9.16 7.83
C SER A 83 -3.32 -10.20 6.92
N LEU A 84 -2.85 -9.78 5.74
CA LEU A 84 -2.10 -10.65 4.83
C LEU A 84 -0.68 -10.93 5.36
N ALA A 85 0.01 -9.93 5.89
CA ALA A 85 1.33 -10.11 6.50
C ALA A 85 1.28 -11.06 7.71
N TRP A 86 0.27 -10.88 8.56
CA TRP A 86 -0.02 -11.75 9.70
C TRP A 86 -0.33 -13.17 9.24
N LEU A 87 -1.24 -13.34 8.26
CA LEU A 87 -1.60 -14.65 7.74
C LEU A 87 -0.38 -15.39 7.16
N GLY A 88 0.48 -14.68 6.43
CA GLY A 88 1.72 -15.24 5.90
C GLY A 88 2.65 -15.73 7.02
N SER A 89 2.85 -14.90 8.03
CA SER A 89 3.67 -15.23 9.20
C SER A 89 3.11 -16.40 10.01
N TYR A 90 1.78 -16.44 10.18
CA TYR A 90 1.09 -17.52 10.88
C TYR A 90 1.21 -18.85 10.14
N LEU A 91 1.00 -18.85 8.82
CA LEU A 91 1.15 -20.05 7.98
C LEU A 91 2.60 -20.55 7.94
N ALA A 92 3.58 -19.65 8.00
CA ALA A 92 5.00 -19.97 8.05
C ALA A 92 5.49 -20.40 9.45
N GLN A 93 4.65 -20.26 10.49
CA GLN A 93 5.04 -20.43 11.90
C GLN A 93 6.31 -19.63 12.24
N ASP A 94 6.36 -18.37 11.82
CA ASP A 94 7.52 -17.51 12.05
C ASP A 94 7.68 -17.22 13.56
N PRO A 95 8.82 -17.58 14.18
CA PRO A 95 9.07 -17.28 15.59
C PRO A 95 9.25 -15.78 15.87
N GLU A 96 9.70 -15.00 14.88
CA GLU A 96 10.00 -13.57 15.02
C GLU A 96 9.36 -12.77 13.88
N PRO A 97 8.01 -12.76 13.81
CA PRO A 97 7.32 -12.19 12.67
C PRO A 97 7.56 -10.68 12.57
N ALA A 98 7.70 -10.21 11.35
CA ALA A 98 7.90 -8.81 10.95
C ALA A 98 6.64 -7.94 11.13
N LEU A 99 5.95 -8.06 12.27
CA LEU A 99 4.67 -7.40 12.58
C LEU A 99 4.83 -6.38 13.72
N LEU A 100 3.86 -5.48 13.89
CA LEU A 100 3.83 -4.61 15.08
C LEU A 100 3.62 -5.47 16.33
N HIS A 101 2.78 -6.50 16.19
CA HIS A 101 2.56 -7.51 17.22
C HIS A 101 2.28 -8.92 16.63
N PRO A 102 2.75 -10.02 17.25
CA PRO A 102 2.48 -11.36 16.73
C PRO A 102 0.99 -11.76 16.76
N GLN A 103 0.24 -11.23 17.74
CA GLN A 103 -1.20 -11.46 17.88
C GLN A 103 -1.99 -10.54 16.93
N LEU A 104 -2.86 -11.10 16.08
CA LEU A 104 -3.57 -10.37 15.01
C LEU A 104 -4.33 -9.15 15.52
N LEU A 105 -5.14 -9.30 16.58
CA LEU A 105 -6.01 -8.20 17.00
C LEU A 105 -5.19 -7.02 17.51
N VAL A 106 -4.10 -7.30 18.21
CA VAL A 106 -3.18 -6.28 18.71
C VAL A 106 -2.49 -5.57 17.54
N ASP A 107 -2.02 -6.33 16.55
CA ASP A 107 -1.40 -5.79 15.34
C ASP A 107 -2.35 -4.84 14.59
N LEU A 108 -3.60 -5.28 14.39
CA LEU A 108 -4.65 -4.47 13.76
C LEU A 108 -5.06 -3.25 14.59
N ILE A 109 -4.94 -3.27 15.91
CA ILE A 109 -5.19 -2.11 16.78
C ILE A 109 -4.04 -1.10 16.72
N LEU A 110 -2.80 -1.55 16.54
CA LEU A 110 -1.62 -0.68 16.48
C LEU A 110 -1.45 0.00 15.12
N SER A 111 -1.79 -0.71 14.04
CA SER A 111 -1.61 -0.26 12.67
C SER A 111 -2.36 1.02 12.21
N PRO A 112 -3.54 1.41 12.75
CA PRO A 112 -4.27 2.58 12.27
C PRO A 112 -3.48 3.88 12.39
N GLY A 113 -2.60 3.99 13.39
CA GLY A 113 -1.70 5.15 13.53
C GLY A 113 -0.81 5.36 12.31
N ILE A 114 -0.28 4.29 11.72
CA ILE A 114 0.60 4.35 10.54
C ILE A 114 -0.23 4.76 9.31
N TYR A 115 -1.34 4.08 9.07
CA TYR A 115 -2.17 4.27 7.87
C TYR A 115 -2.95 5.59 7.86
N ALA A 116 -3.35 6.09 9.04
CA ALA A 116 -3.87 7.46 9.17
C ALA A 116 -2.78 8.48 8.79
N GLY A 117 -1.53 8.23 9.17
CA GLY A 117 -0.38 9.05 8.76
C GLY A 117 -0.22 9.11 7.25
N TRP A 118 -0.35 7.98 6.55
CA TRP A 118 -0.33 7.94 5.09
C TRP A 118 -1.48 8.72 4.48
N ALA A 119 -2.70 8.53 4.96
CA ALA A 119 -3.86 9.24 4.46
C ALA A 119 -3.70 10.76 4.60
N LEU A 120 -3.26 11.22 5.78
CA LEU A 120 -3.03 12.65 6.06
C LEU A 120 -1.90 13.22 5.20
N ALA A 121 -0.79 12.49 5.06
CA ALA A 121 0.33 12.88 4.21
C ALA A 121 -0.11 13.05 2.75
N TRP A 122 -0.84 12.07 2.22
CA TRP A 122 -1.37 12.15 0.86
C TRP A 122 -2.38 13.27 0.70
N LEU A 123 -3.31 13.46 1.64
CA LEU A 123 -4.24 14.60 1.61
C LEU A 123 -3.50 15.95 1.56
N ALA A 124 -2.46 16.12 2.36
CA ALA A 124 -1.63 17.32 2.34
C ALA A 124 -0.88 17.47 1.01
N ALA A 125 -0.24 16.40 0.53
CA ALA A 125 0.48 16.40 -0.74
C ALA A 125 -0.44 16.76 -1.92
N PHE A 126 -1.63 16.15 -1.97
CA PHE A 126 -2.64 16.42 -2.99
C PHE A 126 -3.10 17.88 -2.98
N ARG A 127 -3.17 18.56 -1.83
CA ARG A 127 -3.52 19.99 -1.84
C ARG A 127 -2.51 20.87 -2.58
N LEU A 128 -1.25 20.46 -2.62
CA LEU A 128 -0.16 21.27 -3.18
C LEU A 128 0.19 20.88 -4.64
N TYR A 129 0.11 19.60 -4.95
CA TYR A 129 0.61 19.06 -6.21
C TYR A 129 -0.36 18.08 -6.86
N ARG A 130 -0.20 17.92 -8.17
CA ARG A 130 -0.90 16.88 -8.94
C ARG A 130 -0.08 15.59 -8.93
N TYR A 131 -0.72 14.49 -8.53
CA TYR A 131 -0.15 13.15 -8.62
C TYR A 131 -1.06 12.25 -9.45
N SER A 132 -0.44 11.43 -10.27
CA SER A 132 -1.10 10.30 -10.95
C SER A 132 -1.06 9.05 -10.07
N LEU A 133 -1.85 8.03 -10.42
CA LEU A 133 -1.77 6.72 -9.76
C LEU A 133 -0.34 6.16 -9.76
N ALA A 134 0.39 6.33 -10.88
CA ALA A 134 1.78 5.88 -10.96
C ALA A 134 2.68 6.65 -9.99
N ASP A 135 2.49 7.97 -9.83
CA ASP A 135 3.24 8.74 -8.84
C ASP A 135 2.95 8.23 -7.41
N VAL A 136 1.68 7.97 -7.08
CA VAL A 136 1.27 7.43 -5.76
C VAL A 136 1.89 6.07 -5.49
N PHE A 137 1.78 5.16 -6.47
CA PHE A 137 2.34 3.81 -6.39
C PHE A 137 3.86 3.85 -6.19
N VAL A 138 4.57 4.67 -6.97
CA VAL A 138 6.04 4.78 -6.89
C VAL A 138 6.48 5.40 -5.58
N VAL A 139 5.85 6.50 -5.15
CA VAL A 139 6.19 7.15 -3.88
C VAL A 139 5.96 6.19 -2.73
N GLN A 140 4.82 5.51 -2.68
CA GLN A 140 4.55 4.57 -1.59
C GLN A 140 5.46 3.34 -1.64
N GLY A 141 5.73 2.80 -2.83
CA GLY A 141 6.64 1.67 -3.00
C GLY A 141 8.07 2.01 -2.54
N ILE A 142 8.60 3.17 -2.93
CA ILE A 142 9.91 3.66 -2.45
C ILE A 142 9.87 3.83 -0.93
N TYR A 143 8.83 4.49 -0.42
CA TYR A 143 8.63 4.67 1.02
C TYR A 143 8.72 3.34 1.77
N GLY A 144 8.02 2.30 1.30
CA GLY A 144 8.06 0.97 1.90
C GLY A 144 9.47 0.40 1.97
N VAL A 145 10.21 0.42 0.86
CA VAL A 145 11.59 -0.11 0.83
C VAL A 145 12.51 0.53 1.87
N PHE A 146 12.36 1.85 2.12
CA PHE A 146 13.21 2.58 3.07
C PHE A 146 12.74 2.52 4.51
N ILE A 147 11.44 2.39 4.76
CA ILE A 147 10.85 2.53 6.10
C ILE A 147 10.48 1.19 6.73
N GLU A 148 10.20 0.17 5.92
CA GLU A 148 9.91 -1.18 6.39
C GLU A 148 10.96 -1.63 7.42
N GLN A 149 10.47 -2.06 8.58
CA GLN A 149 11.29 -2.43 9.74
C GLN A 149 12.38 -1.40 10.09
N GLN A 150 12.04 -0.10 10.07
CA GLN A 150 12.98 1.00 10.36
C GLN A 150 14.21 1.02 9.43
N GLY A 151 14.04 0.54 8.19
CA GLY A 151 15.10 0.49 7.17
C GLY A 151 15.92 -0.80 7.16
N ALA A 152 15.59 -1.79 7.99
CA ALA A 152 16.26 -3.09 7.99
C ALA A 152 16.15 -3.78 6.63
N VAL A 153 15.00 -3.69 5.96
CA VAL A 153 14.77 -4.25 4.61
C VAL A 153 15.68 -3.60 3.56
N PHE A 154 15.84 -2.27 3.62
CA PHE A 154 16.78 -1.59 2.72
C PHE A 154 18.20 -2.12 2.90
N LEU A 155 18.68 -2.18 4.14
CA LEU A 155 20.03 -2.64 4.46
C LEU A 155 20.23 -4.12 4.11
N GLN A 156 19.23 -4.97 4.34
CA GLN A 156 19.28 -6.40 4.00
C GLN A 156 19.35 -6.60 2.48
N GLY A 157 18.54 -5.86 1.71
CA GLY A 157 18.59 -5.92 0.26
C GLY A 157 19.94 -5.46 -0.28
N LEU A 158 20.52 -4.40 0.30
CA LEU A 158 21.84 -3.91 -0.09
C LEU A 158 22.95 -4.94 0.18
N ARG A 159 22.90 -5.61 1.34
CA ARG A 159 23.87 -6.66 1.72
C ARG A 159 23.76 -7.91 0.85
N SER A 160 22.59 -8.16 0.25
CA SER A 160 22.28 -9.38 -0.49
C SER A 160 22.26 -9.19 -2.00
N LEU A 161 22.88 -8.13 -2.53
CA LEU A 161 22.89 -7.87 -3.97
C LEU A 161 23.61 -8.98 -4.76
N PRO A 162 23.09 -9.37 -5.94
CA PRO A 162 21.95 -8.76 -6.65
C PRO A 162 20.57 -9.29 -6.21
N VAL A 163 20.51 -10.38 -5.45
CA VAL A 163 19.25 -11.04 -5.04
C VAL A 163 18.36 -10.11 -4.22
N GLY A 164 18.96 -9.22 -3.42
CA GLY A 164 18.24 -8.20 -2.64
C GLY A 164 17.37 -7.24 -3.47
N LEU A 165 17.59 -7.13 -4.79
CA LEU A 165 16.68 -6.40 -5.67
C LEU A 165 15.28 -7.02 -5.69
N LEU A 166 15.17 -8.35 -5.55
CA LEU A 166 13.89 -9.05 -5.49
C LEU A 166 13.12 -8.68 -4.22
N LEU A 167 13.81 -8.57 -3.09
CA LEU A 167 13.23 -8.12 -1.82
C LEU A 167 12.70 -6.68 -1.93
N TRP A 168 13.47 -5.78 -2.55
CA TRP A 168 13.01 -4.41 -2.77
C TRP A 168 11.82 -4.34 -3.72
N VAL A 169 11.82 -5.09 -4.83
CA VAL A 169 10.68 -5.16 -5.75
C VAL A 169 9.45 -5.71 -5.03
N TYR A 170 9.61 -6.73 -4.20
CA TYR A 170 8.54 -7.29 -3.39
C TYR A 170 7.90 -6.24 -2.48
N VAL A 171 8.68 -5.57 -1.63
CA VAL A 171 8.17 -4.55 -0.70
C VAL A 171 7.58 -3.35 -1.47
N PHE A 172 8.24 -2.94 -2.54
CA PHE A 172 7.75 -1.88 -3.42
C PHE A 172 6.36 -2.20 -3.99
N LEU A 173 6.14 -3.44 -4.45
CA LEU A 173 4.85 -3.88 -4.98
C LEU A 173 3.78 -3.92 -3.88
N VAL A 174 4.09 -4.42 -2.69
CA VAL A 174 3.12 -4.47 -1.58
C VAL A 174 2.67 -3.06 -1.20
N TYR A 175 3.62 -2.18 -0.88
CA TYR A 175 3.33 -0.82 -0.42
C TYR A 175 2.68 0.03 -1.51
N GLY A 176 3.21 -0.05 -2.74
CA GLY A 176 2.63 0.64 -3.90
C GLY A 176 1.18 0.20 -4.14
N SER A 177 0.89 -1.10 -4.00
CA SER A 177 -0.45 -1.66 -4.19
C SER A 177 -1.41 -1.23 -3.10
N ALA A 178 -0.98 -1.23 -1.83
CA ALA A 178 -1.80 -0.81 -0.71
C ALA A 178 -2.31 0.63 -0.91
N MET A 179 -1.40 1.57 -1.17
CA MET A 179 -1.84 2.95 -1.41
C MET A 179 -2.53 3.13 -2.77
N GLY A 180 -2.14 2.37 -3.78
CA GLY A 180 -2.81 2.34 -5.08
C GLY A 180 -4.28 1.91 -4.99
N LEU A 181 -4.58 0.90 -4.17
CA LEU A 181 -5.93 0.43 -3.85
C LEU A 181 -6.75 1.53 -3.19
N ALA A 182 -6.17 2.20 -2.20
CA ALA A 182 -6.85 3.29 -1.50
C ALA A 182 -7.12 4.51 -2.41
N TYR A 183 -6.20 4.81 -3.32
CA TYR A 183 -6.28 5.98 -4.19
C TYR A 183 -7.22 5.80 -5.40
N LEU A 184 -7.28 4.60 -5.98
CA LEU A 184 -8.02 4.31 -7.21
C LEU A 184 -9.49 4.84 -7.24
N PRO A 185 -10.30 4.62 -6.18
CA PRO A 185 -11.69 5.09 -6.14
C PRO A 185 -11.81 6.63 -6.12
N VAL A 186 -10.80 7.33 -5.64
CA VAL A 186 -10.80 8.80 -5.47
C VAL A 186 -9.85 9.52 -6.45
N ALA A 187 -9.31 8.79 -7.42
CA ALA A 187 -8.30 9.33 -8.35
C ALA A 187 -8.82 10.52 -9.16
N HIS A 188 -10.07 10.48 -9.65
CA HIS A 188 -10.66 11.56 -10.46
C HIS A 188 -10.79 12.89 -9.68
N PRO A 189 -11.48 12.95 -8.52
CA PRO A 189 -11.56 14.20 -7.76
C PRO A 189 -10.20 14.70 -7.23
N MET A 190 -9.19 13.81 -7.11
CA MET A 190 -7.84 14.20 -6.72
C MET A 190 -6.97 14.69 -7.90
N ALA A 191 -7.32 14.37 -9.13
CA ALA A 191 -6.59 14.77 -10.32
C ALA A 191 -7.01 16.18 -10.80
N SER A 192 -6.94 17.18 -9.92
CA SER A 192 -7.23 18.56 -10.32
C SER A 192 -6.13 19.07 -11.29
N PRO A 193 -6.50 19.54 -12.50
CA PRO A 193 -5.55 20.04 -13.49
C PRO A 193 -4.88 21.35 -13.06
N GLU A 194 -5.46 22.10 -12.13
CA GLU A 194 -4.97 23.39 -11.64
C GLU A 194 -3.74 23.26 -10.72
N ARG A 195 -3.46 22.06 -10.20
CA ARG A 195 -2.36 21.82 -9.26
C ARG A 195 -1.00 21.74 -9.96
N ARG A 196 0.04 22.17 -9.26
CA ARG A 196 1.43 22.23 -9.76
C ARG A 196 1.99 20.82 -10.05
N ARG A 197 2.88 20.71 -11.05
CA ARG A 197 3.57 19.47 -11.46
C ARG A 197 5.10 19.55 -11.31
N GLY A 198 5.58 20.26 -10.28
CA GLY A 198 7.02 20.44 -10.04
C GLY A 198 7.74 19.14 -9.66
N TRP A 199 9.05 19.06 -9.92
CA TRP A 199 9.89 17.89 -9.59
C TRP A 199 9.93 17.61 -8.09
N ALA A 200 9.89 18.66 -7.26
CA ALA A 200 9.94 18.56 -5.80
C ALA A 200 8.73 17.82 -5.19
N ARG A 201 7.66 17.59 -5.96
CA ARG A 201 6.47 16.90 -5.50
C ARG A 201 6.77 15.50 -4.95
N LEU A 202 7.62 14.74 -5.61
CA LEU A 202 7.93 13.35 -5.21
C LEU A 202 8.72 13.30 -3.89
N PRO A 203 9.86 14.01 -3.74
CA PRO A 203 10.57 14.02 -2.45
C PRO A 203 9.74 14.66 -1.33
N LEU A 204 8.91 15.67 -1.61
CA LEU A 204 8.01 16.24 -0.61
C LEU A 204 6.92 15.25 -0.18
N ALA A 205 6.36 14.45 -1.10
CA ALA A 205 5.40 13.41 -0.75
C ALA A 205 6.02 12.31 0.11
N LEU A 206 7.26 11.90 -0.19
CA LEU A 206 8.02 10.96 0.66
C LEU A 206 8.25 11.53 2.07
N ALA A 207 8.72 12.77 2.16
CA ALA A 207 8.95 13.45 3.44
C ALA A 207 7.65 13.62 4.23
N ALA A 208 6.57 14.01 3.57
CA ALA A 208 5.24 14.10 4.17
C ALA A 208 4.75 12.74 4.67
N GLY A 209 4.99 11.67 3.91
CA GLY A 209 4.67 10.29 4.31
C GLY A 209 5.40 9.90 5.60
N LEU A 210 6.71 10.16 5.68
CA LEU A 210 7.53 9.87 6.86
C LEU A 210 7.04 10.65 8.09
N LEU A 211 6.91 11.97 7.95
CA LEU A 211 6.44 12.82 9.04
C LEU A 211 5.01 12.46 9.47
N GLY A 212 4.14 12.18 8.51
CA GLY A 212 2.77 11.76 8.75
C GLY A 212 2.70 10.47 9.55
N THR A 213 3.47 9.46 9.18
CA THR A 213 3.54 8.19 9.93
C THR A 213 4.08 8.38 11.34
N ILE A 214 5.18 9.13 11.52
CA ILE A 214 5.74 9.38 12.86
C ILE A 214 4.71 10.09 13.74
N LEU A 215 4.20 11.24 13.29
CA LEU A 215 3.28 12.07 14.08
C LEU A 215 1.97 11.33 14.38
N SER A 216 1.38 10.68 13.37
CA SER A 216 0.13 9.95 13.53
C SER A 216 0.28 8.73 14.43
N SER A 217 1.41 8.01 14.35
CA SER A 217 1.69 6.89 15.24
C SER A 217 1.85 7.35 16.69
N LEU A 218 2.55 8.46 16.93
CA LEU A 218 2.69 9.03 18.28
C LEU A 218 1.33 9.45 18.86
N VAL A 219 0.50 10.14 18.07
CA VAL A 219 -0.86 10.54 18.48
C VAL A 219 -1.73 9.31 18.77
N TRP A 220 -1.66 8.29 17.90
CA TRP A 220 -2.43 7.06 18.08
C TRP A 220 -2.01 6.30 19.34
N MET A 221 -0.71 6.15 19.58
CA MET A 221 -0.19 5.51 20.79
C MET A 221 -0.58 6.26 22.06
N ALA A 222 -0.53 7.60 22.04
CA ALA A 222 -1.01 8.41 23.15
C ALA A 222 -2.52 8.22 23.40
N LEU A 223 -3.32 8.14 22.33
CA LEU A 223 -4.74 7.87 22.43
C LEU A 223 -5.02 6.48 23.02
N LEU A 224 -4.36 5.43 22.54
CA LEU A 224 -4.50 4.08 23.09
C LEU A 224 -4.16 4.04 24.58
N HIS A 225 -3.09 4.77 24.98
CA HIS A 225 -2.70 4.89 26.38
C HIS A 225 -3.79 5.59 27.23
N VAL A 226 -4.33 6.72 26.77
CA VAL A 226 -5.41 7.45 27.46
C VAL A 226 -6.70 6.61 27.56
N LEU A 227 -6.98 5.79 26.55
CA LEU A 227 -8.12 4.87 26.54
C LEU A 227 -7.89 3.62 27.41
N GLY A 228 -6.73 3.49 28.06
CA GLY A 228 -6.41 2.34 28.91
C GLY A 228 -6.21 1.03 28.14
N VAL A 229 -5.92 1.10 26.84
CA VAL A 229 -5.63 -0.09 26.03
C VAL A 229 -4.28 -0.64 26.43
N THR A 230 -4.27 -1.80 27.07
CA THR A 230 -3.06 -2.51 27.45
C THR A 230 -2.62 -3.44 26.32
N ILE A 231 -1.36 -3.30 25.90
CA ILE A 231 -0.75 -4.21 24.93
C ILE A 231 -0.27 -5.45 25.70
N PRO A 232 -0.79 -6.66 25.38
CA PRO A 232 -0.37 -7.87 26.07
C PRO A 232 1.11 -8.19 25.78
N ALA A 233 1.70 -9.08 26.58
CA ALA A 233 3.03 -9.60 26.29
C ALA A 233 3.01 -10.41 24.98
N ARG A 234 4.08 -10.27 24.19
CA ARG A 234 4.26 -11.03 22.95
C ARG A 234 4.31 -12.52 23.26
N ARG A 235 3.54 -13.30 22.50
CA ARG A 235 3.57 -14.77 22.49
C ARG A 235 3.83 -15.28 21.08
N PRO A 236 4.37 -16.49 20.91
CA PRO A 236 4.50 -17.10 19.59
C PRO A 236 3.18 -17.08 18.83
N ILE A 237 3.24 -16.78 17.53
CA ILE A 237 2.05 -16.52 16.70
C ILE A 237 1.09 -17.72 16.63
N TRP A 238 1.60 -18.94 16.82
CA TRP A 238 0.80 -20.18 16.84
C TRP A 238 0.19 -20.53 18.21
N GLU A 239 0.72 -20.00 19.31
CA GLU A 239 0.19 -20.28 20.66
C GLU A 239 -1.03 -19.42 20.98
N ALA A 240 -1.05 -18.20 20.45
CA ALA A 240 -2.07 -17.20 20.71
C ALA A 240 -2.27 -16.34 19.45
N PRO A 241 -2.98 -16.86 18.42
CA PRO A 241 -3.05 -16.19 17.12
C PRO A 241 -3.81 -14.87 17.14
N LEU A 242 -4.83 -14.74 18.00
CA LEU A 242 -5.70 -13.56 18.02
C LEU A 242 -5.34 -12.54 19.10
N LEU A 243 -5.10 -12.98 20.34
CA LEU A 243 -4.88 -12.19 21.55
C LEU A 243 -3.89 -12.89 22.47
#